data_AF-A0A971C2P2-F1
#
_entry.id   AF-A0A971C2P2-F1
#
_cell.length_a   1.000
_cell.length_b   1.000
_cell.length_c   1.000
_cell.angle_alpha   90.00
_cell.angle_beta   90.00
_cell.angle_gamma   90.00
#
_symmetry.space_group_name_H-M   'P 1'
#
loop_
_entity.id
_entity.type
_entity.pdbx_description
1 polymer ?
#
loop_
_entity_poly.entity_id
_entity_poly.type
_entity_poly.pdbx_seq_one_letter_code
_entity_poly.pdbx_strand_id
1 'polypeptide(L)' 'MTASTARSTALFAIATMLSRITGLARDSLFANYFGTSAQYDAYLVAIMIPFFLRKIFAD' A
#
# COMPACT_ATOMS: atom_id res chain seq x y z
N MET A 1 29.12 2.63 10.93
CA MET A 1 28.08 2.60 9.89
C MET A 1 28.79 2.79 8.55
N THR A 2 28.86 1.76 7.73
CA THR A 2 29.62 1.78 6.47
C THR A 2 28.91 2.65 5.42
N ALA A 3 29.67 3.39 4.61
CA ALA A 3 29.13 4.35 3.65
C ALA A 3 28.19 3.72 2.59
N SER A 4 28.32 2.42 2.28
CA SER A 4 27.45 1.74 1.31
C SER A 4 26.05 1.46 1.85
N THR A 5 25.90 1.13 3.14
CA THR A 5 24.60 0.86 3.75
C THR A 5 23.73 2.13 3.78
N ALA A 6 24.33 3.29 4.06
CA ALA A 6 23.61 4.57 4.06
C ALA A 6 22.98 4.89 2.70
N ARG A 7 23.70 4.59 1.60
CA ARG A 7 23.20 4.78 0.23
C ARG A 7 22.03 3.83 -0.09
N SER A 8 22.15 2.56 0.27
CA SER A 8 21.10 1.56 0.05
C SER A 8 19.85 1.83 0.89
N THR A 9 20.02 2.24 2.15
CA THR A 9 18.90 2.66 3.01
C THR A 9 18.20 3.90 2.46
N ALA A 10 18.96 4.89 1.98
CA ALA A 10 18.37 6.08 1.35
C ALA A 10 17.54 5.71 0.10
N LEU A 11 18.04 4.79 -0.74
CA LEU A 11 17.30 4.31 -1.90
C LEU A 11 16.01 3.58 -1.50
N PHE A 12 16.07 2.72 -0.49
CA PHE A 12 14.89 1.99 0.00
C PHE A 12 13.85 2.93 0.62
N ALA A 13 14.31 3.95 1.34
CA ALA A 13 13.44 4.98 1.90
C ALA A 13 12.71 5.78 0.81
N ILE A 14 13.41 6.16 -0.26
CA ILE A 14 12.81 6.84 -1.42
C ILE A 14 11.80 5.91 -2.11
N ALA A 15 12.16 4.64 -2.34
CA ALA A 15 11.25 3.66 -2.94
C ALA A 15 9.98 3.45 -2.08
N THR A 16 10.13 3.45 -0.75
CA THR A 16 9.01 3.36 0.19
C THR A 16 8.13 4.61 0.14
N MET A 17 8.73 5.80 0.12
CA MET A 17 8.00 7.08 0.00
C MET A 17 7.21 7.14 -1.31
N LEU A 18 7.82 6.76 -2.44
CA LEU A 18 7.15 6.71 -3.73
C LEU A 18 5.95 5.75 -3.69
N SER A 19 6.12 4.56 -3.10
CA SER A 19 5.04 3.58 -2.95
C SER A 19 3.88 4.09 -2.08
N ARG A 20 4.18 4.93 -1.07
CA ARG A 20 3.15 5.57 -0.24
C ARG A 20 2.38 6.63 -1.04
N ILE A 21 3.07 7.46 -1.81
CA ILE A 21 2.44 8.50 -2.64
C ILE A 21 1.56 7.86 -3.71
N THR A 22 2.03 6.81 -4.39
CA THR A 22 1.23 6.11 -5.40
C THR A 22 0.01 5.41 -4.77
N GLY A 23 0.16 4.84 -3.57
CA GLY A 23 -0.97 4.30 -2.79
C GLY A 23 -1.99 5.39 -2.41
N LEU A 24 -1.53 6.55 -1.96
CA LEU A 24 -2.40 7.67 -1.62
C LEU A 24 -3.16 8.21 -2.85
N ALA A 25 -2.47 8.31 -3.99
CA ALA A 25 -3.09 8.70 -5.25
C ALA A 25 -4.16 7.69 -5.67
N ARG A 26 -3.87 6.38 -5.56
CA ARG A 26 -4.85 5.32 -5.79
C ARG A 26 -6.09 5.54 -4.92
N ASP A 27 -5.92 5.66 -3.61
CA ASP A 27 -7.06 5.75 -2.69
C ASP A 27 -7.89 7.03 -2.93
N SER A 28 -7.24 8.14 -3.30
CA SER A 28 -7.93 9.37 -3.75
C SER A 28 -8.74 9.15 -5.03
N LEU A 29 -8.20 8.44 -6.03
CA LEU A 29 -8.93 8.12 -7.25
C LEU A 29 -10.11 7.19 -6.96
N PHE A 30 -9.93 6.14 -6.15
CA PHE A 30 -11.03 5.26 -5.75
C PHE A 30 -12.15 6.03 -5.03
N ALA A 31 -11.80 6.96 -4.13
CA ALA A 31 -12.77 7.81 -3.46
C ALA A 31 -13.52 8.73 -4.45
N ASN A 32 -12.86 9.25 -5.48
CA ASN A 32 -13.52 10.10 -6.48
C ASN A 32 -14.39 9.30 -7.47
N TYR A 33 -13.94 8.12 -7.91
CA TYR A 33 -14.66 7.32 -8.90
C TYR A 33 -15.80 6.50 -8.30
N PHE A 34 -15.59 5.92 -7.12
CA PHE A 34 -16.58 5.05 -6.48
C PHE A 34 -17.33 5.71 -5.33
N GLY A 35 -16.76 6.72 -4.68
CA GLY A 35 -17.37 7.40 -3.52
C GLY A 35 -17.81 6.43 -2.43
N THR A 36 -18.94 6.72 -1.79
CA THR A 36 -19.65 5.77 -0.92
C THR A 36 -20.55 4.89 -1.78
N SER A 37 -20.02 3.79 -2.28
CA SER A 37 -20.79 2.81 -3.08
C SER A 37 -20.61 1.38 -2.56
N ALA A 38 -21.69 0.60 -2.67
CA ALA A 38 -21.67 -0.81 -2.28
C ALA A 38 -20.63 -1.65 -3.07
N GLN A 39 -20.26 -1.21 -4.27
CA GLN A 39 -19.21 -1.87 -5.07
C GLN A 39 -17.82 -1.68 -4.46
N TYR A 40 -17.52 -0.49 -3.93
CA TYR A 40 -16.26 -0.22 -3.25
C TYR A 40 -16.17 -0.99 -1.93
N ASP A 41 -17.26 -1.03 -1.16
CA ASP A 41 -17.33 -1.81 0.08
C ASP A 41 -17.09 -3.31 -0.20
N ALA A 42 -17.71 -3.87 -1.24
CA ALA A 42 -17.49 -5.25 -1.64
C ALA A 42 -16.04 -5.52 -2.07
N TYR A 43 -15.42 -4.58 -2.82
CA TYR A 43 -14.01 -4.66 -3.19
C TYR A 43 -13.10 -4.68 -1.96
N LEU A 44 -13.35 -3.82 -0.97
CA LEU A 44 -12.57 -3.76 0.27
C LEU A 44 -12.65 -5.07 1.06
N VAL A 45 -13.84 -5.65 1.19
CA VAL A 45 -14.00 -6.96 1.86
C VAL A 45 -13.25 -8.05 1.09
N ALA A 46 -13.34 -8.06 -0.25
CA ALA A 46 -12.69 -9.05 -1.09
C ALA A 46 -11.15 -9.03 -0.94
N ILE A 47 -10.52 -7.86 -0.84
CA ILE A 47 -9.08 -7.75 -0.64
C ILE A 47 -8.66 -7.97 0.83
N MET A 48 -9.53 -7.68 1.79
CA MET A 48 -9.22 -7.82 3.22
C MET A 48 -8.94 -9.27 3.61
N ILE A 49 -9.70 -10.22 3.07
CA ILE A 49 -9.56 -11.66 3.36
C ILE A 49 -8.13 -12.15 3.05
N PRO A 50 -7.60 -12.02 1.82
CA PRO A 50 -6.24 -12.48 1.52
C PRO A 50 -5.16 -11.68 2.27
N PHE A 51 -5.35 -10.38 2.52
CA PHE A 51 -4.39 -9.61 3.33
C PHE A 51 -4.31 -10.12 4.77
N PHE A 52 -5.46 -10.43 5.37
CA PHE A 52 -5.54 -11.00 6.70
C PHE A 52 -4.86 -12.36 6.77
N LEU A 53 -5.16 -13.25 5.81
CA LEU A 53 -4.52 -14.56 5.72
C LEU A 53 -3.00 -14.42 5.54
N ARG A 54 -2.54 -13.55 4.64
CA ARG A 54 -1.11 -13.29 4.45
C ARG A 54 -0.44 -12.85 5.74
N LYS A 55 -1.06 -11.97 6.51
CA LYS A 55 -0.50 -11.47 7.78
C LYS A 55 -0.40 -12.54 8.88
N ILE A 56 -1.28 -13.55 8.86
CA ILE A 56 -1.27 -14.62 9.88
C ILE A 56 -0.34 -15.77 9.49
N PHE A 57 -0.21 -16.05 8.19
CA PHE A 57 0.47 -17.25 7.69
C PHE A 57 1.82 -16.98 7.04
N ALA A 58 2.11 -15.74 6.58
CA ALA A 58 3.32 -15.42 5.82
C ALA A 58 4.29 -14.47 6.55
N ASP A 59 3.85 -13.83 7.64
CA ASP A 59 4.71 -13.12 8.59
C ASP A 59 5.07 -14.02 9.79
#